data_AF-A0A8T7AU10-F1
#
_entry.id   AF-A0A8T7AU10-F1
#
_cell.length_a   1.000
_cell.length_b   1.000
_cell.length_c   1.000
_cell.angle_alpha   90.00
_cell.angle_beta   90.00
_cell.angle_gamma   90.00
#
_symmetry.space_group_name_H-M   'P 1'
#
loop_
_entity.id
_entity.type
_entity.pdbx_description
1 polymer ?
#
loop_
_entity_poly.entity_id
_entity_poly.type
_entity_poly.pdbx_seq_one_letter_code
_entity_poly.pdbx_strand_id
1 'polypeptide(L)'
;MATLTELVDLLMSVMWGMFRVTGVALIAPVLGSLLVPVRIRVSIGVALGVAMLPLLGTVPAYSPLSLLGVFTIIREIAIGMAMGFVLRLAVDAALIAGQIVSMGMGLAFATVVDPNSGGVPLLGRFYVVIATLLLLATNAHLMLIEVLAASYSFMPIGSGGFGLPGVAAVAGFGAVMFAGAIHLALPAVVAILMVNIAFGVISRAAPTLNL
;
A
#
# COMPACT_ATOMS: atom_id res chain seq x y z
N MET A 1 -12.79 -40.27 -11.16
CA MET A 1 -12.33 -40.22 -9.76
C MET A 1 -10.96 -39.59 -9.79
N ALA A 2 -10.79 -38.37 -9.28
CA ALA A 2 -9.46 -37.78 -9.20
C ALA A 2 -8.60 -38.69 -8.31
N THR A 3 -7.42 -39.06 -8.78
CA THR A 3 -6.49 -39.88 -7.98
C THR A 3 -5.99 -39.03 -6.81
N LEU A 4 -5.68 -39.64 -5.66
CA LEU A 4 -5.21 -38.91 -4.47
C LEU A 4 -4.01 -38.00 -4.79
N THR A 5 -3.18 -38.41 -5.75
CA THR A 5 -2.07 -37.66 -6.33
C THR A 5 -2.49 -36.37 -7.03
N GLU A 6 -3.52 -36.41 -7.88
CA GLU A 6 -4.02 -35.19 -8.56
C GLU A 6 -4.55 -34.15 -7.57
N LEU A 7 -5.19 -34.60 -6.48
CA LEU A 7 -5.66 -33.70 -5.43
C LEU A 7 -4.49 -33.04 -4.69
N VAL A 8 -3.42 -33.79 -4.42
CA VAL A 8 -2.22 -33.27 -3.75
C VAL A 8 -1.50 -32.26 -4.66
N ASP A 9 -1.38 -32.54 -5.95
CA ASP A 9 -0.76 -31.62 -6.92
C ASP A 9 -1.56 -30.32 -7.10
N LEU A 10 -2.89 -30.43 -7.14
CA LEU A 10 -3.78 -29.27 -7.16
C LEU A 10 -3.61 -28.43 -5.90
N LEU A 11 -3.59 -29.07 -4.72
CA LEU A 11 -3.42 -28.38 -3.45
C LEU A 11 -2.07 -27.65 -3.39
N MET A 12 -0.98 -28.30 -3.82
CA MET A 12 0.34 -27.68 -3.87
C MET A 12 0.37 -26.48 -4.82
N SER A 13 -0.26 -26.59 -5.99
CA SER A 13 -0.35 -25.51 -6.97
C SER A 13 -1.10 -24.29 -6.40
N VAL A 14 -2.23 -24.51 -5.73
CA VAL A 14 -2.99 -23.45 -5.04
C VAL A 14 -2.13 -22.79 -3.97
N MET A 15 -1.43 -23.58 -3.15
CA MET A 15 -0.58 -23.06 -2.08
C MET A 15 0.51 -22.12 -2.63
N TRP A 16 1.18 -22.52 -3.72
CA TRP A 16 2.22 -21.69 -4.35
C TRP A 16 1.66 -20.36 -4.87
N GLY A 17 0.51 -20.39 -5.56
CA GLY A 17 -0.17 -19.17 -5.98
C GLY A 17 -0.54 -18.27 -4.80
N MET A 18 -1.00 -18.86 -3.70
CA MET A 18 -1.49 -18.13 -2.53
C MET A 18 -0.40 -17.31 -1.82
N PHE A 19 0.87 -17.70 -1.83
CA PHE A 19 1.93 -16.97 -1.13
C PHE A 19 2.13 -15.54 -1.67
N ARG A 20 2.12 -15.38 -3.00
CA ARG A 20 2.22 -14.06 -3.65
C ARG A 20 0.98 -13.21 -3.37
N VAL A 21 -0.21 -13.81 -3.48
CA VAL A 21 -1.49 -13.15 -3.14
C VAL A 21 -1.47 -12.67 -1.68
N THR A 22 -0.95 -13.48 -0.77
CA THR A 22 -0.84 -13.14 0.66
C THR A 22 0.08 -11.93 0.86
N GLY A 23 1.20 -11.86 0.16
CA GLY A 23 2.09 -10.68 0.17
C GLY A 23 1.35 -9.40 -0.24
N VAL A 24 0.53 -9.45 -1.30
CA VAL A 24 -0.30 -8.32 -1.73
C VAL A 24 -1.31 -7.96 -0.65
N ALA A 25 -2.07 -8.95 -0.16
CA ALA A 25 -3.14 -8.74 0.82
C ALA A 25 -2.66 -8.18 2.17
N LEU A 26 -1.39 -8.39 2.52
CA LEU A 26 -0.79 -7.84 3.74
C LEU A 26 -0.54 -6.33 3.66
N ILE A 27 -0.15 -5.82 2.49
CA ILE A 27 0.31 -4.42 2.36
C ILE A 27 -0.67 -3.55 1.58
N ALA A 28 -1.39 -4.10 0.61
CA ALA A 28 -2.26 -3.34 -0.28
C ALA A 28 -3.29 -2.51 0.51
N PRO A 29 -3.57 -1.27 0.07
CA PRO A 29 -4.60 -0.45 0.68
C PRO A 29 -5.96 -1.17 0.66
N VAL A 30 -6.83 -0.86 1.63
CA VAL A 30 -8.11 -1.55 1.90
C VAL A 30 -7.93 -2.97 2.45
N LEU A 31 -7.30 -3.89 1.72
CA LEU A 31 -7.16 -5.30 2.12
C LEU A 31 -6.23 -5.51 3.32
N GLY A 32 -5.11 -4.77 3.36
CA GLY A 32 -4.15 -4.77 4.47
C GLY A 32 -4.62 -4.00 5.70
N SER A 33 -5.76 -3.28 5.62
CA SER A 33 -6.27 -2.48 6.72
C SER A 33 -6.70 -3.33 7.91
N LEU A 34 -6.62 -2.76 9.12
CA LEU A 34 -7.09 -3.40 10.35
C LEU A 34 -8.62 -3.53 10.40
N LEU A 35 -9.34 -2.86 9.49
CA LEU A 35 -10.80 -2.93 9.36
C LEU A 35 -11.25 -4.28 8.78
N VAL A 36 -10.38 -4.98 8.05
CA VAL A 36 -10.68 -6.29 7.47
C VAL A 36 -10.17 -7.38 8.42
N PRO A 37 -11.07 -8.20 9.02
CA PRO A 37 -10.67 -9.33 9.85
C PRO A 37 -9.76 -10.29 9.09
N VAL A 38 -8.76 -10.85 9.79
CA VAL A 38 -7.79 -11.80 9.22
C VAL A 38 -8.50 -12.97 8.51
N ARG A 39 -9.62 -13.44 9.06
CA ARG A 39 -10.43 -14.51 8.44
C ARG A 39 -10.88 -14.16 7.03
N ILE A 40 -11.46 -12.96 6.85
CA ILE A 40 -11.93 -12.50 5.53
C ILE A 40 -10.76 -12.33 4.57
N ARG A 41 -9.64 -11.77 5.05
CA ARG A 41 -8.42 -11.60 4.26
C ARG A 41 -7.88 -12.93 3.74
N VAL A 42 -7.84 -13.95 4.60
CA VAL A 42 -7.41 -15.31 4.21
C VAL A 42 -8.40 -15.91 3.22
N SER A 43 -9.72 -15.77 3.42
CA SER A 43 -10.73 -16.26 2.47
C SER A 43 -10.56 -15.67 1.07
N ILE A 44 -10.32 -14.35 1.00
CA ILE A 44 -10.05 -13.64 -0.27
C ILE A 44 -8.74 -14.15 -0.89
N GLY A 45 -7.70 -14.34 -0.06
CA GLY A 45 -6.42 -14.89 -0.51
C GLY A 45 -6.53 -16.27 -1.13
N VAL A 46 -7.32 -17.16 -0.52
CA VAL A 46 -7.62 -18.50 -1.06
C VAL A 46 -8.42 -18.39 -2.36
N ALA A 47 -9.49 -17.57 -2.39
CA ALA A 47 -10.31 -17.40 -3.57
C ALA A 47 -9.50 -16.88 -4.77
N LEU A 48 -8.65 -15.87 -4.55
CA LEU A 48 -7.75 -15.34 -5.56
C LEU A 48 -6.68 -16.37 -5.95
N GLY A 49 -6.09 -17.09 -5.00
CA GLY A 49 -5.11 -18.16 -5.28
C GLY A 49 -5.68 -19.24 -6.20
N VAL A 50 -6.93 -19.66 -5.97
CA VAL A 50 -7.66 -20.60 -6.84
C VAL A 50 -7.94 -19.97 -8.22
N ALA A 51 -8.39 -18.72 -8.26
CA ALA A 51 -8.67 -18.02 -9.52
C ALA A 51 -7.42 -17.83 -10.39
N MET A 52 -6.23 -17.76 -9.78
CA MET A 52 -4.96 -17.60 -10.48
C MET A 52 -4.36 -18.91 -10.97
N LEU A 53 -4.89 -20.09 -10.57
CA LEU A 53 -4.38 -21.41 -10.98
C LEU A 53 -4.04 -21.56 -12.47
N PRO A 54 -4.91 -21.19 -13.43
CA PRO A 54 -4.61 -21.38 -14.86
C PRO A 54 -3.45 -20.50 -15.35
N LEU A 55 -3.07 -19.49 -14.58
CA LEU A 55 -1.96 -18.58 -14.87
C LEU A 55 -0.66 -19.03 -14.22
N LEU A 56 -0.73 -19.92 -13.22
CA LEU A 56 0.43 -20.57 -12.64
C LEU A 56 0.96 -21.54 -13.70
N GLY A 57 2.09 -21.20 -14.32
CA GLY A 57 2.76 -22.07 -15.28
C GLY A 57 3.32 -23.33 -14.61
N THR A 58 4.59 -23.67 -14.88
CA THR A 58 5.22 -24.83 -14.23
C THR A 58 5.44 -24.56 -12.74
N VAL A 59 4.72 -25.27 -11.88
CA VAL A 59 4.89 -25.23 -10.43
C VAL A 59 6.18 -25.99 -10.05
N PRO A 60 6.96 -25.52 -9.06
CA PRO A 60 8.18 -26.20 -8.66
C PRO A 60 7.91 -27.62 -8.11
N ALA A 61 8.72 -28.58 -8.54
CA ALA A 61 8.59 -29.99 -8.14
C ALA A 61 9.18 -30.32 -6.75
N TYR A 62 9.66 -29.32 -6.00
CA TYR A 62 10.20 -29.52 -4.65
C TYR A 62 9.15 -29.21 -3.57
N SER A 63 9.28 -29.89 -2.43
CA SER A 63 8.41 -29.65 -1.27
C SER A 63 8.54 -28.21 -0.76
N PRO A 64 7.43 -27.53 -0.40
CA PRO A 64 7.46 -26.22 0.26
C PRO A 64 8.25 -26.21 1.57
N LEU A 65 8.37 -27.36 2.24
CA LEU A 65 9.11 -27.52 3.50
C LEU A 65 10.63 -27.71 3.29
N SER A 66 11.09 -27.89 2.05
CA SER A 66 12.51 -27.94 1.75
C SER A 66 13.17 -26.56 1.92
N LEU A 67 14.49 -26.52 2.09
CA LEU A 67 15.23 -25.25 2.20
C LEU A 67 14.98 -24.32 0.99
N LEU A 68 14.95 -24.90 -0.22
CA LEU A 68 14.60 -24.17 -1.45
C LEU A 68 13.12 -23.74 -1.44
N GLY A 69 12.23 -24.57 -0.89
CA GLY A 69 10.81 -24.27 -0.69
C GLY A 69 10.60 -23.00 0.14
N VAL A 70 11.21 -22.96 1.32
CA VAL A 70 11.12 -21.81 2.23
C VAL A 70 11.66 -20.54 1.59
N PHE A 71 12.79 -20.61 0.88
CA PHE A 71 13.35 -19.45 0.18
C PHE A 71 12.39 -18.91 -0.89
N THR A 72 11.76 -19.80 -1.66
CA THR A 72 10.76 -19.42 -2.66
C THR A 72 9.52 -18.80 -2.02
N ILE A 73 9.04 -19.33 -0.89
CA ILE A 73 7.91 -18.74 -0.15
C ILE A 73 8.21 -17.29 0.24
N ILE A 74 9.38 -17.04 0.85
CA ILE A 74 9.79 -15.69 1.26
C ILE A 74 9.83 -14.75 0.05
N ARG A 75 10.37 -15.23 -1.08
CA ARG A 75 10.42 -14.48 -2.33
C ARG A 75 9.04 -14.14 -2.88
N GLU A 76 8.13 -15.12 -2.94
CA GLU A 76 6.77 -14.92 -3.44
C GLU A 76 6.01 -13.90 -2.60
N ILE A 77 6.14 -13.98 -1.27
CA ILE A 77 5.59 -12.99 -0.34
C ILE A 77 6.21 -11.62 -0.61
N ALA A 78 7.54 -11.53 -0.78
CA ALA A 78 8.22 -10.27 -1.07
C ALA A 78 7.77 -9.64 -2.40
N ILE A 79 7.51 -10.45 -3.42
CA ILE A 79 6.95 -9.98 -4.71
C ILE A 79 5.55 -9.41 -4.52
N GLY A 80 4.68 -10.14 -3.83
CA GLY A 80 3.35 -9.64 -3.48
C GLY A 80 3.39 -8.35 -2.67
N MET A 81 4.26 -8.31 -1.66
CA MET A 81 4.47 -7.14 -0.81
C MET A 81 4.93 -5.94 -1.60
N ALA A 82 5.87 -6.09 -2.53
CA ALA A 82 6.34 -5.00 -3.38
C ALA A 82 5.21 -4.40 -4.24
N MET A 83 4.38 -5.25 -4.85
CA MET A 83 3.22 -4.78 -5.63
C MET A 83 2.20 -4.03 -4.77
N GLY A 84 1.83 -4.60 -3.62
CA GLY A 84 0.94 -3.94 -2.67
C GLY A 84 1.53 -2.65 -2.09
N PHE A 85 2.84 -2.61 -1.88
CA PHE A 85 3.57 -1.46 -1.35
C PHE A 85 3.56 -0.28 -2.31
N VAL A 86 3.80 -0.49 -3.61
CA VAL A 86 3.73 0.57 -4.62
C VAL A 86 2.34 1.23 -4.63
N LEU A 87 1.27 0.43 -4.57
CA LEU A 87 -0.09 0.98 -4.49
C LEU A 87 -0.35 1.69 -3.16
N ARG A 88 0.19 1.18 -2.05
CA ARG A 88 0.10 1.81 -0.73
C ARG A 88 0.77 3.19 -0.72
N LEU A 89 1.93 3.34 -1.35
CA LEU A 89 2.62 4.62 -1.46
C LEU A 89 1.74 5.70 -2.11
N ALA A 90 0.87 5.36 -3.06
CA ALA A 90 -0.05 6.32 -3.66
C ALA A 90 -1.07 6.87 -2.63
N VAL A 91 -1.54 6.04 -1.70
CA VAL A 91 -2.43 6.46 -0.62
C VAL A 91 -1.66 7.22 0.47
N ASP A 92 -0.44 6.78 0.79
CA ASP A 92 0.42 7.45 1.76
C ASP A 92 0.86 8.85 1.29
N ALA A 93 0.95 9.10 -0.01
CA ALA A 93 1.15 10.45 -0.55
C ALA A 93 0.04 11.42 -0.12
N ALA A 94 -1.22 10.96 -0.13
CA ALA A 94 -2.36 11.76 0.33
C ALA A 94 -2.32 11.98 1.85
N LEU A 95 -1.91 10.95 2.62
CA LEU A 95 -1.71 11.06 4.06
C LEU A 95 -0.70 12.17 4.40
N ILE A 96 0.46 12.14 3.75
CA ILE A 96 1.52 13.14 3.96
C ILE A 96 1.04 14.53 3.55
N ALA A 97 0.35 14.66 2.41
CA ALA A 97 -0.22 15.93 1.98
C ALA A 97 -1.17 16.52 3.04
N GLY A 98 -2.09 15.71 3.57
CA GLY A 98 -3.01 16.12 4.63
C GLY A 98 -2.29 16.50 5.92
N GLN A 99 -1.19 15.83 6.26
CA GLN A 99 -0.33 16.20 7.40
C GLN A 99 0.35 17.55 7.19
N ILE A 100 0.92 17.81 6.01
CA ILE A 100 1.56 19.09 5.67
C ILE A 100 0.56 20.24 5.80
N VAL A 101 -0.65 20.09 5.23
CA VAL A 101 -1.71 21.11 5.33
C VAL A 101 -2.12 21.33 6.78
N SER A 102 -2.30 20.24 7.54
CA SER A 102 -2.68 20.31 8.96
C SER A 102 -1.65 21.03 9.83
N MET A 103 -0.36 20.85 9.53
CA MET A 103 0.71 21.56 10.23
C MET A 103 0.66 23.06 9.91
N GLY A 104 0.43 23.43 8.65
CA GLY A 104 0.28 24.83 8.25
C GLY A 104 -0.89 25.54 8.94
N MET A 105 -1.98 24.82 9.23
CA MET A 105 -3.14 25.36 9.95
C MET A 105 -2.97 25.47 11.47
N GLY A 106 -1.83 25.04 12.03
CA GLY A 106 -1.59 25.06 13.48
C GLY A 106 -2.28 23.94 14.27
N LEU A 107 -2.95 23.00 13.60
CA LEU A 107 -3.61 21.85 14.26
C LEU A 107 -2.60 20.88 14.90
N ALA A 108 -1.31 20.98 14.54
CA ALA A 108 -0.22 20.22 15.16
C ALA A 108 0.05 20.61 16.63
N PHE A 109 -0.42 21.77 17.11
CA PHE A 109 -0.32 22.13 18.53
C PHE A 109 -1.22 21.26 19.41
N ALA A 110 -2.35 20.78 18.88
CA ALA A 110 -3.27 19.92 19.63
C ALA A 110 -2.60 18.61 20.11
N THR A 111 -1.66 18.07 19.32
CA THR A 111 -0.90 16.86 19.69
C THR A 111 0.19 17.10 20.74
N VAL A 112 0.60 18.36 20.96
CA VAL A 112 1.55 18.74 22.03
C VAL A 112 0.80 18.92 23.36
N VAL A 113 -0.44 19.43 23.29
CA VAL A 113 -1.27 19.69 24.48
C VAL A 113 -1.83 18.40 25.08
N ASP A 114 -2.22 17.42 24.25
CA ASP A 114 -2.61 16.08 24.70
C ASP A 114 -1.96 14.98 23.84
N PRO A 115 -0.79 14.46 24.27
CA PRO A 115 -0.11 13.36 23.59
C PRO A 115 -0.92 12.05 23.59
N ASN A 116 -1.81 11.85 24.57
CA ASN A 116 -2.64 10.64 24.67
C ASN A 116 -3.83 10.68 23.70
N SER A 117 -4.26 11.87 23.29
CA SER A 117 -5.19 12.09 22.16
C SER A 117 -4.51 11.92 20.79
N GLY A 118 -3.21 11.58 20.76
CA GLY A 118 -2.26 11.48 19.64
C GLY A 118 -2.68 10.63 18.43
N GLY A 119 -3.74 11.05 17.75
CA GLY A 119 -4.13 10.55 16.45
C GLY A 119 -3.41 11.29 15.33
N VAL A 120 -3.15 10.59 14.23
CA VAL A 120 -2.91 11.19 12.92
C VAL A 120 -3.83 12.42 12.76
N PRO A 121 -3.30 13.59 12.34
CA PRO A 121 -4.11 14.80 12.23
C PRO A 121 -5.40 14.51 11.46
N LEU A 122 -6.53 15.04 11.94
CA LEU A 122 -7.87 14.75 11.37
C LEU A 122 -7.89 14.88 9.84
N LEU A 123 -7.18 15.89 9.32
CA LEU A 123 -7.01 16.12 7.88
C LEU A 123 -6.22 15.02 7.17
N GLY A 124 -5.16 14.47 7.77
CA GLY A 124 -4.44 13.33 7.22
C GLY A 124 -5.35 12.11 7.04
N ARG A 125 -6.18 11.82 8.05
CA ARG A 125 -7.19 10.74 7.95
C ARG A 125 -8.25 11.04 6.89
N PHE A 126 -8.72 12.28 6.80
CA PHE A 126 -9.66 12.71 5.77
C PHE A 126 -9.10 12.52 4.37
N TYR A 127 -7.84 12.90 4.14
CA TYR A 127 -7.16 12.70 2.84
C TYR A 127 -7.01 11.21 2.50
N VAL A 128 -6.71 10.34 3.48
CA VAL A 128 -6.65 8.89 3.25
C VAL A 128 -8.02 8.34 2.84
N VAL A 129 -9.11 8.79 3.46
CA VAL A 129 -10.47 8.38 3.07
C VAL A 129 -10.75 8.79 1.62
N ILE A 130 -10.47 10.05 1.25
CA ILE A 130 -10.63 10.52 -0.13
C ILE A 130 -9.78 9.70 -1.10
N ALA A 131 -8.49 9.50 -0.80
CA ALA A 131 -7.60 8.73 -1.65
C ALA A 131 -8.06 7.28 -1.83
N THR A 132 -8.60 6.68 -0.76
CA THR A 132 -9.18 5.32 -0.82
C THR A 132 -10.43 5.29 -1.70
N LEU A 133 -11.31 6.29 -1.58
CA LEU A 133 -12.51 6.40 -2.44
C LEU A 133 -12.11 6.60 -3.91
N LEU A 134 -11.11 7.42 -4.20
CA LEU A 134 -10.57 7.61 -5.55
C LEU A 134 -9.94 6.33 -6.11
N LEU A 135 -9.22 5.58 -5.27
CA LEU A 135 -8.65 4.27 -5.64
C LEU A 135 -9.75 3.28 -6.03
N LEU A 136 -10.89 3.29 -5.31
CA LEU A 136 -12.05 2.47 -5.65
C LEU A 136 -12.74 2.97 -6.92
N ALA A 137 -12.96 4.29 -7.05
CA ALA A 137 -13.63 4.90 -8.19
C ALA A 137 -12.85 4.73 -9.51
N THR A 138 -11.52 4.71 -9.46
CA THR A 138 -10.65 4.48 -10.62
C THR A 138 -10.37 3.00 -10.89
N ASN A 139 -10.94 2.09 -10.10
CA ASN A 139 -10.70 0.65 -10.19
C ASN A 139 -9.24 0.23 -10.01
N ALA A 140 -8.42 1.04 -9.34
CA ALA A 140 -7.01 0.72 -9.11
C ALA A 140 -6.82 -0.55 -8.26
N HIS A 141 -7.81 -0.94 -7.45
CA HIS A 141 -7.86 -2.23 -6.77
C HIS A 141 -8.02 -3.42 -7.73
N LEU A 142 -8.75 -3.27 -8.85
CA LEU A 142 -8.85 -4.30 -9.90
C LEU A 142 -7.57 -4.34 -10.74
N MET A 143 -7.00 -3.17 -11.05
CA MET A 143 -5.71 -3.07 -11.73
C MET A 143 -4.59 -3.80 -10.95
N LEU A 144 -4.63 -3.76 -9.60
CA LEU A 144 -3.71 -4.54 -8.77
C LEU A 144 -3.84 -6.06 -9.00
N ILE A 145 -5.06 -6.55 -9.18
CA ILE A 145 -5.33 -7.96 -9.46
C ILE A 145 -4.83 -8.33 -10.87
N GLU A 146 -5.01 -7.44 -11.85
CA GLU A 146 -4.46 -7.62 -13.20
C GLU A 146 -2.93 -7.67 -13.19
N VAL A 147 -2.27 -6.77 -12.46
CA VAL A 147 -0.81 -6.77 -12.29
C VAL A 147 -0.35 -8.04 -11.57
N LEU A 148 -1.09 -8.50 -10.56
CA LEU A 148 -0.82 -9.76 -9.87
C LEU A 148 -0.93 -10.96 -10.84
N ALA A 149 -1.98 -11.02 -11.66
CA ALA A 149 -2.15 -12.05 -12.68
C ALA A 149 -1.01 -12.05 -13.70
N ALA A 150 -0.67 -10.87 -14.24
CA ALA A 150 0.44 -10.69 -15.17
C ALA A 150 1.81 -11.04 -14.53
N SER A 151 1.96 -10.85 -13.22
CA SER A 151 3.23 -11.14 -12.54
C SER A 151 3.65 -12.62 -12.67
N TYR A 152 2.70 -13.55 -12.79
CA TYR A 152 3.01 -14.98 -12.92
C TYR A 152 3.61 -15.36 -14.28
N SER A 153 3.36 -14.57 -15.33
CA SER A 153 4.01 -14.77 -16.63
C SER A 153 5.39 -14.12 -16.70
N PHE A 154 5.56 -12.92 -16.13
CA PHE A 154 6.85 -12.22 -16.11
C PHE A 154 7.84 -12.78 -15.09
N MET A 155 7.35 -13.23 -13.94
CA MET A 155 8.12 -13.85 -12.86
C MET A 155 7.45 -15.15 -12.43
N PRO A 156 7.72 -16.27 -13.13
CA PRO A 156 7.19 -17.57 -12.77
C PRO A 156 7.69 -18.03 -11.39
N ILE A 157 6.89 -18.86 -10.73
CA ILE A 157 7.19 -19.31 -9.37
C ILE A 157 8.51 -20.09 -9.36
N GLY A 158 9.39 -19.74 -8.43
CA GLY A 158 10.69 -20.42 -8.27
C GLY A 158 11.78 -19.95 -9.25
N SER A 159 11.46 -19.23 -10.33
CA SER A 159 12.44 -18.70 -11.29
C SER A 159 12.57 -17.18 -11.22
N GLY A 160 13.77 -16.65 -10.92
CA GLY A 160 14.07 -15.21 -11.05
C GLY A 160 13.33 -14.27 -10.07
N GLY A 161 14.04 -13.27 -9.54
CA GLY A 161 13.49 -12.30 -8.57
C GLY A 161 13.75 -10.89 -9.08
N PHE A 162 13.37 -9.87 -8.31
CA PHE A 162 13.54 -8.46 -8.70
C PHE A 162 14.95 -8.08 -9.15
N GLY A 163 15.97 -8.83 -8.73
CA GLY A 163 17.36 -8.40 -8.83
C GLY A 163 17.56 -7.05 -8.13
N LEU A 164 18.76 -6.49 -8.23
CA LEU A 164 18.99 -5.12 -7.77
C LEU A 164 18.14 -4.06 -8.50
N PRO A 165 17.94 -4.14 -9.84
CA PRO A 165 17.18 -3.12 -10.56
C PRO A 165 15.71 -3.03 -10.13
N GLY A 166 15.05 -4.17 -9.89
CA GLY A 166 13.66 -4.17 -9.45
C GLY A 166 13.48 -3.61 -8.04
N VAL A 167 14.40 -3.92 -7.12
CA VAL A 167 14.39 -3.33 -5.77
C VAL A 167 14.61 -1.82 -5.83
N ALA A 168 15.56 -1.36 -6.65
CA ALA A 168 15.80 0.06 -6.85
C ALA A 168 14.59 0.78 -7.47
N ALA A 169 13.90 0.13 -8.41
CA ALA A 169 12.68 0.67 -9.00
C ALA A 169 11.56 0.84 -7.96
N VAL A 170 11.33 -0.18 -7.12
CA VAL A 170 10.35 -0.12 -6.02
C VAL A 170 10.71 0.98 -5.03
N ALA A 171 11.99 1.10 -4.65
CA ALA A 171 12.46 2.17 -3.78
C ALA A 171 12.27 3.56 -4.42
N GLY A 172 12.44 3.67 -5.73
CA GLY A 172 12.23 4.91 -6.49
C GLY A 172 10.80 5.45 -6.41
N PHE A 173 9.79 4.60 -6.23
CA PHE A 173 8.41 5.05 -5.98
C PHE A 173 8.25 5.85 -4.69
N GLY A 174 9.18 5.73 -3.73
CA GLY A 174 9.21 6.60 -2.56
C GLY A 174 9.40 8.08 -2.93
N ALA A 175 10.27 8.38 -3.90
CA ALA A 175 10.43 9.75 -4.40
C ALA A 175 9.15 10.26 -5.08
N VAL A 176 8.46 9.38 -5.83
CA VAL A 176 7.17 9.68 -6.46
C VAL A 176 6.10 9.99 -5.42
N MET A 177 6.04 9.22 -4.32
CA MET A 177 5.14 9.49 -3.19
C MET A 177 5.36 10.89 -2.61
N PHE A 178 6.59 11.26 -2.28
CA PHE A 178 6.88 12.57 -1.71
C PHE A 178 6.59 13.71 -2.69
N ALA A 179 6.97 13.55 -3.96
CA ALA A 179 6.65 14.52 -5.00
C ALA A 179 5.12 14.69 -5.16
N GLY A 180 4.36 13.60 -5.14
CA GLY A 180 2.90 13.61 -5.19
C GLY A 180 2.28 14.30 -3.97
N ALA A 181 2.81 14.02 -2.77
CA ALA A 181 2.35 14.64 -1.52
C ALA A 181 2.54 16.16 -1.53
N ILE A 182 3.71 16.64 -1.98
CA ILE A 182 4.01 18.06 -2.10
C ILE A 182 3.06 18.70 -3.12
N HIS A 183 2.93 18.14 -4.33
CA HIS A 183 2.02 18.68 -5.35
C HIS A 183 0.58 18.81 -4.86
N LEU A 184 0.10 17.83 -4.10
CA LEU A 184 -1.25 17.84 -3.53
C LEU A 184 -1.40 18.89 -2.41
N ALA A 185 -0.36 19.13 -1.62
CA ALA A 185 -0.38 20.10 -0.52
C ALA A 185 -0.11 21.55 -0.96
N LEU A 186 0.62 21.75 -2.06
CA LEU A 186 1.10 23.06 -2.52
C LEU A 186 0.04 24.17 -2.54
N PRO A 187 -1.15 23.99 -3.14
CA PRO A 187 -2.14 25.06 -3.24
C PRO A 187 -2.62 25.55 -1.87
N ALA A 188 -2.87 24.61 -0.95
CA ALA A 188 -3.31 24.91 0.41
C ALA A 188 -2.19 25.55 1.23
N VAL A 189 -0.95 25.06 1.12
CA VAL A 189 0.21 25.63 1.81
C VAL A 189 0.45 27.08 1.38
N VAL A 190 0.36 27.39 0.09
CA VAL A 190 0.51 28.76 -0.41
C VAL A 190 -0.58 29.67 0.15
N ALA A 191 -1.84 29.23 0.18
CA ALA A 191 -2.93 30.00 0.75
C ALA A 191 -2.73 30.27 2.26
N ILE A 192 -2.33 29.24 3.01
CA ILE A 192 -2.01 29.35 4.45
C ILE A 192 -0.84 30.33 4.68
N LEU A 193 0.21 30.25 3.87
CA LEU A 193 1.35 31.14 3.98
C LEU A 193 0.93 32.60 3.75
N MET A 194 0.09 32.85 2.74
CA MET A 194 -0.44 34.20 2.49
C MET A 194 -1.25 34.74 3.67
N VAL A 195 -2.08 33.90 4.28
CA VAL A 195 -2.85 34.26 5.49
C VAL A 195 -1.91 34.59 6.66
N ASN A 196 -0.88 33.77 6.89
CA ASN A 196 0.10 34.00 7.96
C ASN A 196 0.89 35.30 7.75
N ILE A 197 1.28 35.60 6.51
CA ILE A 197 1.94 36.87 6.17
C ILE A 197 1.00 38.05 6.44
N ALA A 198 -0.27 37.95 6.04
CA ALA A 198 -1.26 38.99 6.29
C ALA A 198 -1.44 39.25 7.80
N PHE A 199 -1.55 38.20 8.62
CA PHE A 199 -1.60 38.33 10.07
C PHE A 199 -0.33 38.94 10.66
N GLY A 200 0.85 38.57 10.15
CA GLY A 200 2.12 39.18 10.55
C GLY A 200 2.16 40.69 10.30
N VAL A 201 1.62 41.15 9.16
CA VAL A 201 1.51 42.59 8.85
C VAL A 201 0.51 43.29 9.77
N ILE A 202 -0.65 42.67 10.03
CA ILE A 202 -1.68 43.22 10.93
C ILE A 202 -1.16 43.36 12.36
N SER A 203 -0.47 42.34 12.88
CA SER A 203 0.11 42.36 14.23
C SER A 203 1.11 43.51 14.40
N ARG A 204 1.88 43.82 13.36
CA ARG A 204 2.78 44.99 13.35
C ARG A 204 2.02 46.32 13.29
N ALA A 205 0.93 46.39 12.54
CA ALA A 205 0.16 47.62 12.33
C ALA A 205 -0.75 47.97 13.52
N ALA A 206 -1.27 46.97 14.23
CA ALA A 206 -2.17 47.13 15.37
C ALA A 206 -1.79 46.15 16.51
N PRO A 207 -0.78 46.49 17.33
CA PRO A 207 -0.24 45.60 18.36
C PRO A 207 -1.24 45.22 19.47
N THR A 208 -2.36 45.94 19.58
CA THR A 208 -3.42 45.67 20.57
C THR A 208 -4.32 44.50 20.18
N LEU A 209 -4.24 44.01 18.93
CA LEU A 209 -4.90 42.79 18.49
C LEU A 209 -4.07 41.58 18.91
N ASN A 210 -4.52 40.87 19.95
CA ASN A 210 -3.91 39.63 20.43
C ASN A 210 -4.41 38.46 19.56
N LEU A 211 -3.83 38.32 18.36
CA LEU A 211 -4.13 37.30 17.34
C LEU A 211 -3.12 36.16 17.38
#